data_AF-A0A958P5F8-F1
#
_entry.id   AF-A0A958P5F8-F1
#
_cell.length_a   1.000
_cell.length_b   1.000
_cell.length_c   1.000
_cell.angle_alpha   90.00
_cell.angle_beta   90.00
_cell.angle_gamma   90.00
#
_symmetry.space_group_name_H-M   'P 1'
#
loop_
_entity.id
_entity.type
_entity.pdbx_description
1 polymer ?
#
loop_
_entity_poly.entity_id
_entity_poly.type
_entity_poly.pdbx_seq_one_letter_code
_entity_poly.pdbx_strand_id
1 'polypeptide(L)'
;MVSSKFLKFYRILCYEILFLIAFGGSVRAMNAGLACPDWPLCFGDFIPDFHIQVYFEFIHRVLAGMVGLFIFGFGIYLIRKKDVSNSVKLLSVLSMVTVFLQVIMGGLTVLFLLKESVVTTHLFLATLLFALVLLIYWELRG
;
A
#
# COMPACT_ATOMS: atom_id res chain seq x y z
N MET A 1 -19.73 7.71 16.98
CA MET A 1 -18.79 6.78 17.67
C MET A 1 -18.67 5.53 16.83
N VAL A 2 -17.48 5.22 16.30
CA VAL A 2 -17.30 4.10 15.36
C VAL A 2 -17.10 2.78 16.13
N SER A 3 -17.60 1.67 15.59
CA SER A 3 -17.56 0.35 16.24
C SER A 3 -16.13 -0.10 16.59
N SER A 4 -15.96 -0.82 17.70
CA SER A 4 -14.68 -1.43 18.11
C SER A 4 -14.08 -2.36 17.04
N LYS A 5 -14.92 -2.92 16.16
CA LYS A 5 -14.48 -3.72 15.01
C LYS A 5 -13.66 -2.88 14.01
N PHE A 6 -14.07 -1.63 13.76
CA PHE A 6 -13.37 -0.72 12.85
C PHE A 6 -12.01 -0.27 13.41
N LEU A 7 -11.93 -0.02 14.71
CA LEU A 7 -10.65 0.30 15.36
C LEU A 7 -9.67 -0.86 15.28
N LYS A 8 -10.14 -2.09 15.52
CA LYS A 8 -9.31 -3.29 15.35
C LYS A 8 -8.82 -3.43 13.90
N PHE A 9 -9.68 -3.16 12.94
CA PHE A 9 -9.34 -3.20 11.52
C PHE A 9 -8.24 -2.20 11.16
N TYR A 10 -8.40 -0.91 11.46
CA TYR A 10 -7.38 0.10 11.17
C TYR A 10 -6.05 -0.17 11.90
N ARG A 11 -6.10 -0.75 13.09
CA ARG A 11 -4.89 -1.20 13.80
C ARG A 11 -4.17 -2.32 13.04
N ILE A 12 -4.91 -3.31 12.52
CA ILE A 12 -4.32 -4.38 11.69
C ILE A 12 -3.73 -3.80 10.42
N LEU A 13 -4.45 -2.89 9.77
CA LEU A 13 -4.00 -2.22 8.54
C LEU A 13 -2.68 -1.45 8.75
N CYS A 14 -2.50 -0.78 9.90
CA CYS A 14 -1.22 -0.16 10.25
C CYS A 14 -0.08 -1.17 10.31
N TYR A 15 -0.30 -2.35 10.92
CA TYR A 15 0.72 -3.41 10.98
C TYR A 15 1.02 -3.99 9.59
N GLU A 16 0.00 -4.17 8.76
CA GLU A 16 0.16 -4.66 7.38
C GLU A 16 0.96 -3.69 6.51
N ILE A 17 0.69 -2.39 6.60
CA ILE A 17 1.46 -1.37 5.88
C ILE A 17 2.92 -1.35 6.34
N LEU A 18 3.16 -1.41 7.66
CA LEU A 18 4.51 -1.47 8.20
C LEU A 18 5.26 -2.74 7.74
N PHE A 19 4.57 -3.89 7.75
CA PHE A 19 5.09 -5.13 7.21
C PHE A 19 5.43 -5.00 5.72
N LEU A 20 4.55 -4.42 4.90
CA LEU A 20 4.79 -4.21 3.46
C LEU A 20 6.00 -3.31 3.20
N ILE A 21 6.20 -2.27 4.00
CA ILE A 21 7.38 -1.41 3.87
C ILE A 21 8.66 -2.21 4.13
N ALA A 22 8.70 -2.97 5.23
CA ALA A 22 9.86 -3.82 5.57
C ALA A 22 10.08 -4.93 4.53
N PHE A 23 9.00 -5.55 4.07
CA PHE A 23 9.04 -6.61 3.08
C PHE A 23 9.49 -6.09 1.72
N GLY A 24 9.02 -4.92 1.27
CA GLY A 24 9.50 -4.26 0.06
C GLY A 24 11.00 -3.91 0.13
N GLY A 25 11.47 -3.46 1.29
CA GLY A 25 12.91 -3.30 1.54
C GLY A 25 13.68 -4.62 1.42
N SER A 26 13.10 -5.72 1.89
CA SER A 26 13.67 -7.07 1.78
C SER A 26 13.70 -7.57 0.34
N VAL A 27 12.65 -7.35 -0.47
CA VAL A 27 12.60 -7.67 -1.91
C VAL A 27 13.77 -7.00 -2.63
N ARG A 28 14.04 -5.72 -2.33
CA ARG A 28 15.20 -5.01 -2.87
C ARG A 28 16.51 -5.64 -2.40
N ALA A 29 16.66 -5.93 -1.11
CA ALA A 29 17.88 -6.53 -0.56
C ALA A 29 18.17 -7.94 -1.13
N MET A 30 17.15 -8.69 -1.54
CA MET A 30 17.26 -9.99 -2.19
C MET A 30 17.51 -9.91 -3.70
N ASN A 31 17.71 -8.71 -4.26
CA ASN A 31 17.79 -8.46 -5.71
C ASN A 31 16.57 -8.97 -6.48
N ALA A 32 15.41 -9.04 -5.82
CA ALA A 32 14.17 -9.50 -6.42
C ALA A 32 13.33 -8.35 -7.01
N GLY A 33 13.75 -7.09 -6.87
CA GLY A 33 12.95 -5.93 -7.32
C GLY A 33 12.82 -5.74 -8.84
N LEU A 34 13.46 -6.60 -9.65
CA LEU A 34 13.38 -6.64 -11.11
C LEU A 34 13.21 -8.08 -11.62
N ALA A 35 12.68 -8.97 -10.78
CA ALA A 35 12.47 -10.37 -11.12
C ALA A 35 11.32 -10.53 -12.14
N CYS A 36 10.32 -9.66 -12.06
CA CYS A 36 9.27 -9.46 -13.05
C CYS A 36 9.66 -8.29 -13.98
N PRO A 37 9.85 -8.52 -15.29
CA PRO A 37 10.35 -7.49 -16.20
C PRO A 37 9.29 -6.46 -16.61
N ASP A 38 8.03 -6.77 -16.38
CA ASP A 38 6.86 -6.01 -16.81
C ASP A 38 5.95 -5.67 -15.63
N TRP A 39 5.00 -4.78 -15.90
CA TRP A 39 3.96 -4.33 -14.98
C TRP A 39 2.73 -3.91 -15.79
N PRO A 40 1.50 -4.31 -15.42
CA PRO A 40 1.11 -4.96 -14.15
C PRO A 40 1.30 -6.48 -14.12
N LEU A 41 1.55 -7.11 -15.28
CA LEU A 41 1.80 -8.54 -15.41
C LEU A 41 3.23 -8.90 -14.98
N CYS A 42 3.54 -10.19 -14.96
CA CYS A 42 4.89 -10.71 -14.77
C CYS A 42 5.12 -11.79 -15.83
N PHE A 43 6.08 -11.58 -16.73
CA PHE A 43 6.28 -12.37 -17.95
C PHE A 43 5.04 -12.44 -18.84
N GLY A 44 4.19 -11.41 -18.84
CA GLY A 44 2.93 -11.41 -19.58
C GLY A 44 1.81 -12.25 -18.94
N ASP A 45 2.06 -12.86 -17.78
CA ASP A 45 1.07 -13.67 -17.06
C ASP A 45 0.56 -12.97 -15.79
N PHE A 46 -0.68 -13.28 -15.42
CA PHE A 46 -1.26 -12.87 -14.13
C PHE A 46 -0.73 -13.71 -12.96
N ILE A 47 -0.36 -14.97 -13.23
CA ILE A 47 0.26 -15.88 -12.27
C ILE A 47 1.49 -16.47 -12.99
N PRO A 48 2.70 -15.94 -12.74
CA PRO A 48 3.90 -16.36 -13.44
C PRO A 48 4.45 -17.69 -12.90
N ASP A 49 5.39 -18.28 -13.65
CA ASP A 49 6.21 -19.38 -13.13
C ASP A 49 7.11 -18.90 -11.97
N PHE A 50 7.02 -19.61 -10.85
CA PHE A 50 7.70 -19.20 -9.63
C PHE A 50 9.11 -19.77 -9.53
N HIS A 51 10.07 -18.86 -9.48
CA HIS A 51 11.34 -19.06 -8.79
C HIS A 51 11.44 -18.04 -7.65
N ILE A 52 12.43 -18.20 -6.78
CA ILE A 52 12.47 -17.50 -5.49
C ILE A 52 12.35 -15.97 -5.60
N GLN A 53 13.01 -15.36 -6.58
CA GLN A 53 12.97 -13.91 -6.79
C GLN A 53 11.60 -13.43 -7.30
N VAL A 54 11.06 -14.07 -8.35
CA VAL A 54 9.71 -13.76 -8.86
C VAL A 54 8.66 -13.95 -7.78
N TYR A 55 8.76 -15.01 -6.97
CA TYR A 55 7.84 -15.24 -5.85
C TYR A 55 7.81 -14.04 -4.89
N PHE A 56 8.96 -13.54 -4.47
CA PHE A 56 9.04 -12.41 -3.54
C PHE A 56 8.52 -11.10 -4.13
N GLU A 57 8.84 -10.81 -5.40
CA GLU A 57 8.32 -9.62 -6.06
C GLU A 57 6.80 -9.71 -6.26
N PHE A 58 6.33 -10.85 -6.78
CA PHE A 58 4.93 -11.09 -7.07
C PHE A 58 4.08 -11.03 -5.81
N ILE A 59 4.49 -11.69 -4.73
CA ILE A 59 3.72 -11.68 -3.47
C ILE A 59 3.71 -10.28 -2.84
N HIS A 60 4.77 -9.48 -3.00
CA HIS A 60 4.76 -8.07 -2.60
C HIS A 60 3.70 -7.28 -3.38
N ARG A 61 3.63 -7.43 -4.71
CA ARG A 61 2.61 -6.80 -5.57
C ARG A 61 1.19 -7.21 -5.15
N VAL A 62 0.95 -8.49 -4.90
CA VAL A 62 -0.36 -9.03 -4.49
C VAL A 62 -0.80 -8.47 -3.13
N LEU A 63 0.07 -8.51 -2.13
CA LEU A 63 -0.23 -8.00 -0.79
C LEU A 63 -0.47 -6.49 -0.81
N ALA A 64 0.33 -5.72 -1.57
CA ALA A 64 0.12 -4.29 -1.76
C ALA A 64 -1.23 -3.99 -2.42
N GLY A 65 -1.62 -4.76 -3.44
CA GLY A 65 -2.94 -4.66 -4.08
C GLY A 65 -4.09 -4.90 -3.10
N MET A 66 -3.99 -5.94 -2.27
CA MET A 66 -5.00 -6.26 -1.24
C MET A 66 -5.16 -5.13 -0.22
N VAL A 67 -4.05 -4.61 0.31
CA VAL A 67 -4.05 -3.46 1.25
C VAL A 67 -4.64 -2.22 0.59
N GLY A 68 -4.31 -1.97 -0.69
CA GLY A 68 -4.91 -0.89 -1.47
C GLY A 68 -6.43 -0.99 -1.57
N LEU A 69 -6.96 -2.17 -1.92
CA LEU A 69 -8.41 -2.41 -1.99
C LEU A 69 -9.12 -2.14 -0.66
N PHE A 70 -8.52 -2.56 0.45
CA PHE A 70 -9.04 -2.28 1.78
C PHE A 70 -9.07 -0.79 2.10
N ILE A 71 -8.00 -0.04 1.79
CA ILE A 71 -7.95 1.41 2.00
C ILE A 71 -9.04 2.11 1.17
N PHE A 72 -9.23 1.72 -0.10
CA PHE A 72 -10.29 2.27 -0.94
C PHE A 72 -11.69 1.95 -0.40
N GLY A 73 -11.97 0.68 -0.09
CA GLY A 73 -13.29 0.25 0.39
C GLY A 73 -13.70 0.92 1.69
N PHE A 74 -12.80 0.93 2.69
CA PHE A 74 -13.08 1.52 3.99
C PHE A 74 -12.98 3.05 3.99
N GLY A 75 -12.10 3.63 3.17
CA GLY A 75 -12.03 5.08 2.96
C GLY A 75 -13.34 5.63 2.39
N ILE A 76 -13.87 4.98 1.35
CA ILE A 76 -15.18 5.33 0.78
C ILE A 76 -16.30 5.20 1.82
N TYR A 77 -16.28 4.15 2.64
CA TYR A 77 -17.24 3.97 3.73
C TYR A 77 -17.19 5.14 4.73
N LEU A 78 -16.00 5.54 5.19
CA LEU A 78 -15.84 6.65 6.14
C LEU A 78 -16.27 8.00 5.55
N ILE A 79 -15.96 8.25 4.27
CA ILE A 79 -16.37 9.48 3.57
C ILE A 79 -17.90 9.63 3.53
N ARG A 80 -18.61 8.52 3.27
CA ARG A 80 -20.08 8.50 3.20
C ARG A 80 -20.77 8.52 4.56
N LYS A 81 -20.02 8.27 5.64
CA LYS A 81 -20.56 8.20 6.99
C LYS A 81 -20.79 9.61 7.55
N LYS A 82 -22.02 9.88 8.02
CA LYS A 82 -22.42 11.24 8.49
C LYS A 82 -21.84 11.60 9.85
N ASP A 83 -21.68 10.62 10.74
CA ASP A 83 -21.25 10.77 12.13
C ASP A 83 -19.72 10.71 12.33
N VAL A 84 -18.95 10.88 11.26
CA VAL A 84 -17.48 10.90 11.26
C VAL A 84 -16.98 12.31 10.97
N SER A 85 -15.92 12.74 11.67
CA SER A 85 -15.34 14.08 11.56
C SER A 85 -14.82 14.38 10.13
N ASN A 86 -14.84 15.66 9.76
CA ASN A 86 -14.31 16.10 8.45
C ASN A 86 -12.81 15.79 8.30
N SER A 87 -12.05 15.80 9.40
CA SER A 87 -10.64 15.41 9.44
C SER A 87 -10.44 13.96 8.99
N VAL A 88 -11.22 13.01 9.52
CA VAL A 88 -11.14 11.60 9.11
C VAL A 88 -11.52 11.41 7.65
N LYS A 89 -12.51 12.15 7.15
CA LYS A 89 -12.89 12.11 5.72
C LYS A 89 -11.77 12.63 4.83
N LEU A 90 -11.16 13.75 5.19
CA LEU A 90 -10.01 14.30 4.47
C LEU A 90 -8.84 13.33 4.46
N LEU A 91 -8.46 12.78 5.63
CA LEU A 91 -7.40 11.78 5.74
C LEU A 91 -7.70 10.52 4.91
N SER A 92 -8.97 10.10 4.83
CA SER A 92 -9.39 8.98 3.99
C SER A 92 -9.18 9.27 2.50
N VAL A 93 -9.57 10.47 2.04
CA VAL A 93 -9.33 10.92 0.65
C VAL A 93 -7.84 10.98 0.35
N LEU A 94 -7.04 11.59 1.24
CA LEU A 94 -5.59 11.68 1.08
C LEU A 94 -4.96 10.29 1.01
N SER A 95 -5.38 9.35 1.87
CA SER A 95 -4.89 7.96 1.85
C SER A 95 -5.19 7.26 0.52
N MET A 96 -6.40 7.43 -0.02
CA MET A 96 -6.79 6.87 -1.32
C MET A 96 -5.95 7.45 -2.47
N VAL A 97 -5.72 8.77 -2.46
CA VAL A 97 -4.85 9.43 -3.45
C VAL A 97 -3.42 8.91 -3.33
N THR A 98 -2.88 8.79 -2.12
CA THR A 98 -1.53 8.25 -1.89
C THR A 98 -1.41 6.81 -2.36
N VAL A 99 -2.41 5.94 -2.14
CA VAL A 99 -2.40 4.56 -2.69
C VAL A 99 -2.36 4.59 -4.21
N PHE A 100 -3.14 5.44 -4.87
CA PHE A 100 -3.12 5.56 -6.33
C PHE A 100 -1.73 5.96 -6.84
N LEU A 101 -1.12 6.97 -6.22
CA LEU A 101 0.26 7.36 -6.52
C LEU A 101 1.25 6.23 -6.23
N GLN A 102 1.02 5.42 -5.20
CA GLN A 102 1.88 4.31 -4.84
C GLN A 102 1.87 3.19 -5.87
N VAL A 103 0.70 2.89 -6.46
CA VAL A 103 0.56 1.93 -7.56
C VAL A 103 1.36 2.40 -8.78
N ILE A 104 1.24 3.69 -9.14
CA ILE A 104 2.02 4.28 -10.23
C ILE A 104 3.52 4.17 -9.94
N MET A 105 3.96 4.64 -8.77
CA MET A 105 5.37 4.63 -8.41
C MET A 105 5.93 3.21 -8.32
N GLY A 106 5.15 2.24 -7.84
CA GLY A 106 5.55 0.83 -7.78
C GLY A 106 5.65 0.16 -9.15
N GLY A 107 4.87 0.59 -10.14
CA GLY A 107 5.09 0.18 -11.53
C GLY A 107 6.34 0.84 -12.13
N LEU A 108 6.54 2.13 -11.85
CA LEU A 108 7.70 2.87 -12.32
C LEU A 108 9.03 2.37 -11.74
N THR A 109 9.07 1.78 -10.54
CA THR A 109 10.30 1.17 -10.02
C THR A 109 10.79 0.04 -10.93
N VAL A 110 9.88 -0.72 -11.53
CA VAL A 110 10.20 -1.80 -12.47
C VAL A 110 10.56 -1.23 -13.83
N LEU A 111 9.70 -0.37 -14.38
CA LEU A 111 9.86 0.21 -15.73
C LEU A 111 11.11 1.10 -15.87
N PHE A 112 11.53 1.75 -14.78
CA PHE A 112 12.75 2.57 -14.74
C PHE A 112 13.92 1.89 -14.01
N LEU A 113 13.92 0.55 -13.97
CA LEU A 113 15.08 -0.26 -13.54
C LEU A 113 15.65 0.19 -12.18
N LEU A 114 14.76 0.36 -11.20
CA LEU A 114 15.08 0.79 -9.83
C LEU A 114 15.79 2.15 -9.72
N LYS A 115 15.54 3.07 -10.66
CA LYS A 115 16.04 4.46 -10.60
C LYS A 115 15.83 5.04 -9.18
N GLU A 116 16.91 5.53 -8.59
CA GLU A 116 16.97 5.90 -7.17
C GLU A 116 15.89 6.92 -6.77
N SER A 117 15.64 7.92 -7.61
CA SER A 117 14.61 8.93 -7.37
C SER A 117 13.21 8.30 -7.28
N VAL A 118 12.91 7.32 -8.13
CA VAL A 118 11.61 6.64 -8.20
C VAL A 118 11.41 5.77 -6.97
N VAL A 119 12.42 4.96 -6.61
CA VAL A 119 12.35 4.09 -5.44
C VAL A 119 12.25 4.90 -4.14
N THR A 120 12.97 6.03 -4.06
CA THR A 120 12.92 6.93 -2.90
C THR A 120 11.55 7.58 -2.75
N THR A 121 10.97 8.08 -3.84
CA THR A 121 9.61 8.63 -3.83
C THR A 121 8.57 7.56 -3.51
N HIS A 122 8.73 6.33 -4.01
CA HIS A 122 7.86 5.20 -3.66
C HIS A 122 7.91 4.88 -2.16
N LEU A 123 9.10 4.86 -1.55
CA LEU A 123 9.24 4.65 -0.11
C LEU A 123 8.64 5.82 0.69
N PHE A 124 8.86 7.06 0.27
CA PHE A 124 8.28 8.25 0.90
C PHE A 124 6.74 8.22 0.87
N LEU A 125 6.14 7.84 -0.26
CA LEU A 125 4.68 7.69 -0.36
C LEU A 125 4.16 6.55 0.53
N ALA A 126 4.91 5.46 0.68
CA ALA A 126 4.56 4.37 1.60
C ALA A 126 4.53 4.84 3.06
N THR A 127 5.54 5.60 3.49
CA THR A 127 5.63 6.12 4.86
C THR A 127 4.59 7.21 5.12
N LEU A 128 4.31 8.06 4.12
CA LEU A 128 3.19 9.01 4.17
C LEU A 128 1.85 8.28 4.33
N LEU A 129 1.62 7.22 3.56
CA LEU A 129 0.39 6.41 3.67
C LEU A 129 0.25 5.81 5.07
N PHE A 130 1.33 5.24 5.62
CA PHE A 130 1.34 4.73 6.98
C PHE A 130 0.94 5.80 7.99
N ALA A 131 1.52 7.00 7.90
CA ALA A 131 1.20 8.11 8.78
C ALA A 131 -0.28 8.54 8.66
N LEU A 132 -0.82 8.64 7.44
CA LEU A 132 -2.23 8.99 7.22
C LEU A 132 -3.18 7.95 7.84
N VAL A 133 -2.91 6.66 7.63
CA VAL A 133 -3.75 5.57 8.19
C VAL A 133 -3.65 5.54 9.71
N LEU A 134 -2.47 5.80 10.28
CA LEU A 134 -2.27 5.91 11.73
C LEU A 134 -3.04 7.09 12.32
N LEU A 135 -3.06 8.24 11.64
CA LEU A 135 -3.85 9.40 12.05
C LEU A 135 -5.35 9.11 12.00
N ILE A 136 -5.84 8.39 10.98
CA ILE A 136 -7.24 7.92 10.93
C ILE A 136 -7.54 7.04 12.14
N TYR A 137 -6.67 6.08 12.46
CA TYR A 137 -6.84 5.23 13.63
C TYR A 137 -6.92 6.04 14.93
N TRP A 138 -6.05 7.03 15.09
CA TRP A 138 -5.99 7.87 16.29
C TRP A 138 -7.24 8.74 16.44
N GLU A 139 -7.68 9.39 15.37
CA GLU A 139 -8.91 10.20 15.32
C GLU A 139 -10.18 9.38 15.54
N LEU A 140 -10.22 8.14 15.06
CA LEU A 140 -11.37 7.24 15.30
C LEU A 140 -11.43 6.71 16.74
N ARG A 141 -10.29 6.70 17.45
CA ARG A 141 -10.16 6.20 18.81
C ARG A 141 -10.55 7.25 19.85
N GLY A 142 -10.24 8.52 19.59
CA GLY A 142 -10.64 9.67 20.41
C GLY A 142 -12.14 9.92 20.34
#